data_AF-A0AAX6PHZ6-F1
#
_entry.id   AF-A0AAX6PHZ6-F1
#
_cell.length_a   1.000
_cell.length_b   1.000
_cell.length_c   1.000
_cell.angle_alpha   90.00
_cell.angle_beta   90.00
_cell.angle_gamma   90.00
#
_symmetry.space_group_name_H-M   'P 1'
#
loop_
_entity.id
_entity.type
_entity.pdbx_description
1 polymer ?
#
loop_
_entity_poly.entity_id
_entity_poly.type
_entity_poly.pdbx_seq_one_letter_code
_entity_poly.pdbx_strand_id
1 'polypeptide(L)'
;MWRAYRDMREANYKNSDKYFHARGNYDAAKRGPGGAWAAKVISDTREGIQRLTGHGAEDSRADQFANEWGRSGKDPNHFRPAGLPSKY
;
A
#
# COMPACT_ATOMS: atom_id res chain seq x y z
N MET A 1 -6.68 -2.30 -4.39
CA MET A 1 -5.56 -1.53 -5.00
C MET A 1 -5.96 -0.14 -5.47
N TRP A 2 -6.73 0.05 -6.56
CA TRP A 2 -7.04 1.39 -7.11
C TRP A 2 -7.71 2.36 -6.11
N ARG A 3 -8.69 1.89 -5.33
CA ARG A 3 -9.30 2.69 -4.26
C ARG A 3 -8.27 3.21 -3.26
N ALA A 4 -7.32 2.36 -2.85
CA ALA A 4 -6.30 2.77 -1.89
C ALA A 4 -5.36 3.84 -2.46
N TYR A 5 -5.04 3.77 -3.74
CA TYR A 5 -4.31 4.82 -4.44
C TYR A 5 -5.12 6.14 -4.51
N ARG A 6 -6.41 6.08 -4.87
CA ARG A 6 -7.28 7.26 -4.92
C ARG A 6 -7.39 7.93 -3.56
N ASP A 7 -7.64 7.16 -2.51
CA ASP A 7 -7.75 7.68 -1.15
C ASP A 7 -6.42 8.25 -0.66
N MET A 8 -5.27 7.66 -1.01
CA MET A 8 -3.95 8.24 -0.71
C MET A 8 -3.78 9.61 -1.35
N ARG A 9 -4.21 9.75 -2.61
CA ARG A 9 -4.16 11.03 -3.35
C ARG A 9 -5.15 12.05 -2.79
N GLU A 10 -6.35 11.61 -2.41
CA GLU A 10 -7.38 12.47 -1.81
C GLU A 10 -6.99 12.92 -0.40
N ALA A 11 -6.44 12.02 0.41
CA ALA A 11 -6.03 12.31 1.77
C ALA A 11 -4.90 13.33 1.82
N ASN A 12 -3.98 13.28 0.84
CA ASN A 12 -2.79 14.12 0.75
C ASN A 12 -2.10 14.29 2.13
N TYR A 13 -1.98 13.17 2.86
CA TYR A 13 -1.64 13.17 4.28
C TYR A 13 -0.21 12.70 4.50
N LYS A 14 0.54 13.46 5.29
CA LYS A 14 1.95 13.18 5.57
C LYS A 14 2.12 11.80 6.23
N ASN A 15 3.12 11.03 5.80
CA ASN A 15 3.48 9.72 6.35
C ASN A 15 2.34 8.67 6.28
N SER A 16 1.41 8.81 5.32
CA SER A 16 0.28 7.88 5.14
C SER A 16 0.49 6.87 4.01
N ASP A 17 1.57 6.99 3.26
CA ASP A 17 1.87 6.14 2.11
C ASP A 17 1.86 4.65 2.50
N LYS A 18 2.65 4.24 3.49
CA LYS A 18 2.72 2.84 3.96
C LYS A 18 1.37 2.30 4.42
N TYR A 19 0.54 3.14 5.05
CA TYR A 19 -0.84 2.78 5.39
C TYR A 19 -1.66 2.41 4.14
N PHE A 20 -1.63 3.25 3.11
CA PHE A 20 -2.38 2.99 1.88
C PHE A 20 -1.83 1.81 1.07
N HIS A 21 -0.51 1.57 1.11
CA HIS A 21 0.11 0.35 0.58
C HIS A 21 -0.43 -0.91 1.26
N ALA A 22 -0.39 -0.93 2.60
CA ALA A 22 -0.88 -2.05 3.39
C ALA A 22 -2.38 -2.25 3.24
N ARG A 23 -3.19 -1.19 3.36
CA ARG A 23 -4.65 -1.25 3.23
C ARG A 23 -5.08 -1.74 1.85
N GLY A 24 -4.44 -1.24 0.79
CA GLY A 24 -4.72 -1.66 -0.58
C GLY A 24 -4.48 -3.15 -0.80
N ASN A 25 -3.37 -3.67 -0.28
CA ASN A 25 -3.01 -5.09 -0.36
C ASN A 25 -3.92 -5.96 0.51
N TYR A 26 -4.23 -5.51 1.73
CA TYR A 26 -5.14 -6.18 2.66
C TYR A 26 -6.55 -6.33 2.07
N ASP A 27 -7.11 -5.25 1.52
CA ASP A 27 -8.42 -5.25 0.88
C ASP A 27 -8.48 -6.18 -0.33
N ALA A 28 -7.40 -6.26 -1.10
CA ALA A 28 -7.29 -7.13 -2.25
C ALA A 28 -7.13 -8.60 -1.83
N ALA A 29 -6.26 -8.91 -0.87
CA ALA A 29 -6.05 -10.26 -0.36
C ALA A 29 -7.33 -10.85 0.27
N LYS A 30 -8.17 -10.02 0.91
CA LYS A 30 -9.49 -10.41 1.40
C LYS A 30 -10.46 -10.91 0.33
N ARG A 31 -10.17 -10.69 -0.96
CA ARG A 31 -10.97 -11.22 -2.08
C ARG A 31 -10.55 -12.64 -2.48
N GLY A 32 -9.63 -13.26 -1.74
CA GLY A 32 -9.14 -14.61 -2.00
C GLY A 32 -7.86 -14.64 -2.85
N PRO A 33 -7.43 -15.84 -3.30
CA PRO A 33 -6.13 -16.03 -3.95
C PRO A 33 -5.91 -15.13 -5.17
N GLY A 34 -6.93 -14.93 -6.01
CA GLY A 34 -6.83 -14.03 -7.17
C GLY A 34 -6.63 -12.57 -6.78
N GLY A 35 -7.23 -12.12 -5.67
CA GLY A 35 -7.02 -10.78 -5.14
C GLY A 35 -5.62 -10.59 -4.56
N ALA A 36 -5.09 -11.60 -3.86
CA ALA A 36 -3.71 -11.60 -3.37
C ALA A 36 -2.69 -11.57 -4.53
N TRP A 37 -2.94 -12.36 -5.58
CA TRP A 37 -2.13 -12.34 -6.81
C TRP A 37 -2.15 -10.98 -7.50
N ALA A 38 -3.34 -10.40 -7.71
CA ALA A 38 -3.47 -9.08 -8.31
C ALA A 38 -2.76 -8.00 -7.48
N ALA A 39 -2.85 -8.09 -6.15
CA ALA A 39 -2.15 -7.18 -5.24
C ALA A 39 -0.62 -7.24 -5.42
N LYS A 40 -0.06 -8.45 -5.52
CA LYS A 40 1.38 -8.65 -5.79
C LYS A 40 1.80 -8.02 -7.12
N VAL A 41 1.14 -8.37 -8.22
CA VAL A 41 1.50 -7.88 -9.57
C VAL A 41 1.43 -6.35 -9.64
N ILE A 42 0.38 -5.74 -9.08
CA ILE A 42 0.21 -4.29 -9.10
C ILE A 42 1.26 -3.60 -8.22
N SER A 43 1.56 -4.15 -7.04
CA SER A 43 2.60 -3.63 -6.14
C SER A 43 3.99 -3.65 -6.80
N ASP A 44 4.38 -4.79 -7.39
CA ASP A 44 5.69 -4.95 -8.04
C ASP A 44 5.80 -4.04 -9.27
N THR A 45 4.73 -3.90 -10.05
CA THR A 45 4.68 -2.97 -11.19
C THR A 45 4.86 -1.53 -10.75
N ARG A 46 4.16 -1.11 -9.68
CA ARG A 46 4.26 0.25 -9.14
C ARG A 46 5.67 0.56 -8.65
N GLU A 47 6.31 -0.38 -7.95
CA GLU A 47 7.69 -0.26 -7.48
C GLU A 47 8.66 -0.09 -8.67
N GLY A 48 8.50 -0.90 -9.71
CA GLY A 48 9.32 -0.79 -10.93
C GLY A 48 9.26 0.61 -11.55
N ILE A 49 8.06 1.19 -11.65
CA ILE A 49 7.87 2.56 -12.13
C ILE A 49 8.50 3.57 -11.16
N GLN A 50 8.27 3.43 -9.85
CA GLN A 50 8.82 4.35 -8.83
C GLN A 50 10.35 4.41 -8.90
N ARG A 51 11.02 3.25 -8.99
CA ARG A 51 12.49 3.16 -9.11
C ARG A 51 13.00 3.86 -10.38
N LEU A 52 12.32 3.71 -11.51
CA LEU A 52 12.67 4.42 -12.76
C LEU A 52 12.52 5.94 -12.63
N THR A 53 11.60 6.40 -11.78
CA THR A 53 11.37 7.84 -11.53
C THR A 53 12.20 8.41 -10.37
N GLY A 54 13.22 7.69 -9.91
CA GLY A 54 14.17 8.19 -8.89
C GLY A 54 13.81 7.85 -7.44
N HIS A 55 12.93 6.89 -7.20
CA HIS A 55 12.62 6.42 -5.85
C HIS A 55 13.77 5.60 -5.25
N GLY A 56 14.17 5.92 -4.02
CA GLY A 56 15.30 5.29 -3.34
C GLY A 56 15.08 3.80 -3.05
N ALA A 57 16.19 3.06 -2.91
CA ALA A 57 16.14 1.63 -2.61
C ALA A 57 15.56 1.34 -1.21
N GLU A 58 15.82 2.21 -0.22
CA GLU A 58 15.29 2.08 1.14
C GLU A 58 13.77 2.28 1.18
N ASP A 59 13.28 3.33 0.51
CA ASP A 59 11.84 3.60 0.41
C ASP A 59 11.11 2.45 -0.31
N SER A 60 11.73 1.92 -1.37
CA SER A 60 11.21 0.76 -2.11
C SER A 60 11.06 -0.48 -1.20
N ARG A 61 12.07 -0.77 -0.36
CA ARG A 61 11.99 -1.88 0.61
C ARG A 61 10.90 -1.66 1.64
N ALA A 62 10.76 -0.43 2.15
CA ALA A 62 9.73 -0.10 3.11
C ALA A 62 8.32 -0.22 2.49
N ASP A 63 8.16 0.19 1.22
CA ASP A 63 6.92 0.02 0.46
C ASP A 63 6.57 -1.46 0.30
N GLN A 64 7.57 -2.29 -0.03
CA GLN A 64 7.36 -3.73 -0.15
C GLN A 64 6.99 -4.38 1.18
N PHE A 65 7.63 -3.99 2.28
CA PHE A 65 7.24 -4.45 3.61
C PHE A 65 5.78 -4.12 3.93
N ALA A 66 5.34 -2.89 3.67
CA ALA A 66 3.94 -2.51 3.88
C ALA A 66 2.97 -3.28 2.97
N ASN A 67 3.34 -3.48 1.70
CA ASN A 67 2.56 -4.30 0.76
C ASN A 67 2.37 -5.73 1.30
N GLU A 68 3.45 -6.37 1.72
CA GLU A 68 3.46 -7.74 2.24
C GLU A 68 2.71 -7.87 3.56
N TRP A 69 2.89 -6.91 4.47
CA TRP A 69 2.16 -6.84 5.73
C TRP A 69 0.65 -6.89 5.49
N GLY A 70 0.14 -5.99 4.65
CA GLY A 70 -1.28 -5.98 4.29
C GLY A 70 -1.71 -7.24 3.57
N ARG A 71 -0.93 -7.71 2.58
CA ARG A 71 -1.25 -8.90 1.78
C ARG A 71 -1.29 -10.19 2.61
N SER A 72 -0.52 -10.24 3.71
CA SER A 72 -0.53 -11.34 4.68
C SER A 72 -1.74 -11.34 5.62
N GLY A 73 -2.61 -10.32 5.54
CA GLY A 73 -3.79 -10.20 6.37
C GLY A 73 -3.55 -9.53 7.73
N LYS A 74 -2.37 -8.94 7.96
CA LYS A 74 -2.10 -8.15 9.16
C LYS A 74 -2.76 -6.78 9.07
N ASP A 75 -3.05 -6.19 10.24
CA ASP A 75 -3.77 -4.93 10.34
C ASP A 75 -3.00 -3.76 9.68
N PRO A 76 -3.55 -3.10 8.64
CA PRO A 76 -2.94 -1.93 8.03
C PRO A 76 -2.75 -0.76 9.00
N ASN A 77 -3.53 -0.67 10.08
CA ASN A 77 -3.41 0.42 11.05
C ASN A 77 -2.07 0.44 11.79
N HIS A 78 -1.28 -0.63 11.70
CA HIS A 78 0.13 -0.63 12.10
C HIS A 78 0.91 0.56 11.50
N PHE A 79 0.54 0.99 10.28
CA PHE A 79 1.17 2.12 9.58
C PHE A 79 0.34 3.40 9.62
N ARG A 80 -0.81 3.43 10.31
CA ARG A 80 -1.71 4.59 10.28
C ARG A 80 -1.05 5.78 11.00
N PRO A 81 -0.85 6.93 10.34
CA PRO A 81 -0.34 8.10 11.02
C PRO A 81 -1.42 8.69 11.94
N ALA A 82 -0.98 9.27 13.05
CA ALA A 82 -1.86 9.99 13.96
C ALA A 82 -2.61 11.09 13.21
N GLY A 83 -3.93 11.18 13.43
CA GLY A 83 -4.77 12.21 12.82
C GLY A 83 -5.24 11.92 11.39
N LEU A 84 -4.88 10.78 10.77
CA LEU A 84 -5.46 10.40 9.48
C LEU A 84 -6.98 10.25 9.62
N PRO A 85 -7.82 10.97 8.82
CA PRO A 85 -9.27 10.92 8.93
C PRO A 85 -9.82 9.49 8.89
N SER A 86 -10.74 9.16 9.80
CA SER A 86 -11.27 7.79 9.99
C SER A 86 -11.98 7.20 8.78
N LYS A 87 -12.37 8.02 7.80
CA LYS A 87 -12.94 7.55 6.53
C LYS A 87 -11.95 6.76 5.67
N TYR A 88 -10.64 6.93 5.93
CA TYR A 88 -9.56 6.21 5.27
C TYR A 88 -9.14 5.01 6.10
#